data_AF-A0A4Y2DER0-F1
#
_entry.id   AF-A0A4Y2DER0-F1
#
_cell.length_a   1.000
_cell.length_b   1.000
_cell.length_c   1.000
_cell.angle_alpha   90.00
_cell.angle_beta   90.00
_cell.angle_gamma   90.00
#
_symmetry.space_group_name_H-M   'P 1'
#
loop_
_entity.id
_entity.type
_entity.pdbx_description
1 polymer ?
#
loop_
_entity_poly.entity_id
_entity_poly.type
_entity_poly.pdbx_seq_one_letter_code
_entity_poly.pdbx_strand_id
1 'polypeptide(L)'
;SRHSLKTLRQISPVGSPAKPSTFDFISEKVKPGVFCSPAYGCTEVFGLVSGLDTNMPVYRGEIQALALGMDIRILDEKGNPTIGKRGELVLANPYPSLPVAILNDEDKEKVREMYLTDHPGK
;
A
#
# COMPACT_ATOMS: atom_id res chain seq x y z
N SER A 1 -9.52 -30.53 7.74
CA SER A 1 -9.41 -29.80 6.46
C SER A 1 -9.38 -30.80 5.31
N ARG A 2 -10.07 -30.53 4.18
CA ARG A 2 -10.02 -31.35 2.96
C ARG A 2 -8.81 -31.02 2.04
N HIS A 3 -8.07 -29.95 2.35
CA HIS A 3 -6.94 -29.48 1.56
C HIS A 3 -5.68 -29.40 2.44
N SER A 4 -4.55 -29.87 1.90
CA SER A 4 -3.23 -29.71 2.55
C SER A 4 -2.66 -28.32 2.24
N LEU A 5 -2.37 -27.53 3.28
CA LEU A 5 -1.74 -26.22 3.15
C LEU A 5 -0.28 -26.21 3.66
N LYS A 6 0.38 -27.37 3.65
CA LYS A 6 1.75 -27.53 4.21
C LYS A 6 2.75 -26.58 3.55
N THR A 7 2.63 -26.34 2.24
CA THR A 7 3.54 -25.50 1.45
C THR A 7 3.22 -24.00 1.49
N LEU A 8 2.02 -23.62 1.96
CA LEU A 8 1.61 -22.20 2.04
C LEU A 8 2.45 -21.47 3.09
N ARG A 9 3.21 -20.45 2.70
CA ARG A 9 4.05 -19.68 3.62
C ARG A 9 3.49 -18.30 3.97
N GLN A 10 2.77 -17.70 3.04
CA GLN A 10 2.29 -16.33 3.16
C GLN A 10 0.91 -16.17 2.53
N ILE A 11 0.10 -15.31 3.13
CA ILE A 11 -1.13 -14.78 2.56
C ILE A 11 -1.05 -13.25 2.59
N SER A 12 -1.35 -12.60 1.48
CA SER A 12 -1.35 -11.13 1.40
C SER A 12 -2.68 -10.64 0.81
N PRO A 13 -3.63 -10.20 1.66
CA PRO A 13 -4.83 -9.49 1.20
C PRO A 13 -4.43 -8.15 0.56
N VAL A 14 -5.03 -7.80 -0.58
CA VAL A 14 -4.76 -6.57 -1.33
C VAL A 14 -6.06 -5.98 -1.87
N GLY A 15 -6.11 -4.66 -2.05
CA GLY A 15 -7.19 -3.95 -2.73
C GLY A 15 -8.31 -3.43 -1.81
N SER A 16 -8.40 -3.93 -0.58
CA SER A 16 -9.29 -3.36 0.44
C SER A 16 -8.66 -3.49 1.84
N PRO A 17 -9.04 -2.62 2.80
CA PRO A 17 -8.56 -2.74 4.18
C PRO A 17 -8.89 -4.12 4.77
N ALA A 18 -7.85 -4.86 5.14
CA ALA A 18 -8.01 -6.15 5.81
C ALA A 18 -8.55 -5.92 7.22
N LYS A 19 -9.80 -6.34 7.47
CA LYS A 19 -10.42 -6.21 8.80
C LYS A 19 -9.73 -7.17 9.79
N PRO A 20 -9.73 -6.88 11.10
CA PRO A 20 -9.21 -7.82 12.11
C PRO A 20 -9.79 -9.24 11.98
N SER A 21 -11.08 -9.36 11.66
CA SER A 21 -11.73 -10.66 11.44
C SER A 21 -11.16 -11.47 10.28
N THR A 22 -10.54 -10.81 9.28
CA THR A 22 -9.80 -11.50 8.20
C THR A 22 -8.58 -12.23 8.75
N PHE A 23 -7.85 -11.61 9.67
CA PHE A 23 -6.69 -12.23 10.33
C PHE A 23 -7.12 -13.39 11.22
N ASP A 24 -8.21 -13.21 11.97
CA ASP A 24 -8.77 -14.26 12.84
C ASP A 24 -9.19 -15.48 12.00
N PHE A 25 -9.90 -15.25 10.89
CA PHE A 25 -10.27 -16.31 9.96
C PHE A 25 -9.05 -17.05 9.39
N ILE A 26 -8.00 -16.32 8.99
CA ILE A 26 -6.78 -16.92 8.45
C ILE A 26 -6.10 -17.78 9.51
N SER A 27 -5.92 -17.25 10.71
CA SER A 27 -5.26 -17.94 11.82
C SER A 27 -6.04 -19.18 12.27
N GLU A 28 -7.37 -19.08 12.40
CA GLU A 28 -8.21 -20.14 12.96
C GLU A 28 -8.67 -21.18 11.94
N LYS A 29 -8.96 -20.76 10.70
CA LYS A 29 -9.66 -21.59 9.71
C LYS A 29 -8.80 -21.95 8.50
N VAL A 30 -7.80 -21.12 8.17
CA VAL A 30 -6.94 -21.35 6.99
C VAL A 30 -5.65 -22.07 7.40
N LYS A 31 -4.73 -21.39 8.09
CA LYS A 31 -3.46 -21.97 8.52
C LYS A 31 -2.93 -21.24 9.76
N PRO A 32 -2.93 -21.88 10.94
CA PRO A 32 -2.31 -21.32 12.13
C PRO A 32 -0.83 -20.98 11.90
N GLY A 33 -0.43 -19.78 12.30
CA GLY A 33 0.96 -19.30 12.20
C GLY A 33 1.45 -18.97 10.78
N VAL A 34 0.58 -18.96 9.77
CA VAL A 34 0.97 -18.45 8.44
C VAL A 34 1.26 -16.95 8.52
N PHE A 35 2.32 -16.49 7.86
CA PHE A 35 2.59 -15.06 7.76
C PHE A 35 1.49 -14.41 6.93
N CYS A 36 0.75 -13.48 7.54
CA CYS A 36 -0.35 -12.79 6.88
C CYS A 36 -0.13 -11.29 7.00
N SER A 37 0.32 -10.65 5.91
CA SER A 37 0.50 -9.20 5.89
C SER A 37 -0.29 -8.60 4.72
N PRO A 38 -1.24 -7.68 5.00
CA PRO A 38 -1.91 -6.94 3.94
C PRO A 38 -0.90 -6.11 3.16
N ALA A 39 -1.19 -5.91 1.88
CA ALA A 39 -0.41 -5.02 1.03
C ALA A 39 -1.32 -3.95 0.42
N TYR A 40 -0.74 -2.79 0.17
CA TYR A 40 -1.40 -1.63 -0.40
C TYR A 40 -0.64 -1.17 -1.65
N GLY A 41 -1.41 -0.89 -2.69
CA GLY A 41 -0.96 -0.47 -3.99
C GLY A 41 -2.13 0.10 -4.78
N CYS A 42 -1.83 0.65 -5.93
CA CYS A 42 -2.81 1.21 -6.84
C CYS A 42 -2.36 1.02 -8.29
N THR A 43 -3.27 1.22 -9.23
CA THR A 43 -3.02 1.03 -10.66
C THR A 43 -1.88 1.94 -11.14
N GLU A 44 -1.83 3.16 -10.59
CA GLU A 44 -0.91 4.23 -10.93
C GLU A 44 0.55 3.90 -10.58
N VAL A 45 0.80 2.98 -9.64
CA VAL A 45 2.17 2.58 -9.27
C VAL A 45 2.61 1.25 -9.86
N PHE A 46 1.75 0.60 -10.67
CA PHE A 46 2.01 -0.71 -11.27
C PHE A 46 2.52 -1.75 -10.24
N GLY A 47 1.91 -1.79 -9.05
CA GLY A 47 2.40 -2.63 -7.97
C GLY A 47 1.94 -2.18 -6.59
N LEU A 48 2.88 -2.19 -5.64
CA LEU A 48 2.65 -1.89 -4.23
C LEU A 48 3.43 -0.64 -3.81
N VAL A 49 2.80 0.18 -2.97
CA VAL A 49 3.49 1.23 -2.20
C VAL A 49 3.83 0.74 -0.78
N SER A 50 3.23 -0.36 -0.32
CA SER A 50 3.61 -1.04 0.91
C SER A 50 4.78 -2.01 0.72
N GLY A 51 5.60 -2.17 1.75
CA GLY A 51 6.56 -3.26 1.88
C GLY A 51 5.98 -4.49 2.59
N LEU A 52 6.72 -5.60 2.50
CA LEU A 52 6.49 -6.84 3.23
C LEU A 52 7.81 -7.27 3.85
N ASP A 53 7.87 -7.38 5.18
CA ASP A 53 9.06 -7.77 5.92
C ASP A 53 8.72 -8.88 6.93
N THR A 54 9.23 -10.08 6.69
CA THR A 54 9.01 -11.23 7.57
C THR A 54 9.74 -11.13 8.91
N ASN A 55 10.61 -10.13 9.09
CA ASN A 55 11.31 -9.86 10.35
C ASN A 55 10.56 -8.84 11.23
N MET A 56 9.52 -8.20 10.70
CA MET A 56 8.70 -7.25 11.46
C MET A 56 7.41 -7.90 11.97
N PRO A 57 6.86 -7.42 13.10
CA PRO A 57 5.54 -7.84 13.55
C PRO A 57 4.47 -7.44 12.53
N VAL A 58 3.35 -8.15 12.55
CA VAL A 58 2.13 -7.75 11.83
C VAL A 58 1.09 -7.32 12.86
N TYR A 59 0.52 -6.14 12.66
CA TYR A 59 -0.61 -5.65 13.44
C TYR A 59 -1.90 -5.77 12.62
N ARG A 60 -2.97 -6.23 13.27
CA ARG A 60 -4.26 -6.45 12.59
C ARG A 60 -4.83 -5.11 12.14
N GLY A 61 -5.18 -5.01 10.86
CA GLY A 61 -5.75 -3.79 10.28
C GLY A 61 -4.72 -2.76 9.82
N GLU A 62 -3.43 -3.07 9.90
CA GLU A 62 -2.35 -2.18 9.50
C GLU A 62 -1.56 -2.73 8.31
N ILE A 63 -0.98 -1.82 7.52
CA ILE A 63 0.07 -2.13 6.55
C ILE A 63 1.39 -2.16 7.30
N GLN A 64 2.15 -3.25 7.14
CA GLN A 64 3.32 -3.54 7.96
C GLN A 64 4.48 -2.56 7.74
N ALA A 65 4.75 -2.20 6.48
CA ALA A 65 5.94 -1.46 6.09
C ALA A 65 5.67 -0.56 4.90
N LEU A 66 6.50 0.47 4.74
CA LEU A 66 6.57 1.27 3.51
C LEU A 66 7.47 0.57 2.48
N ALA A 67 7.17 0.69 1.19
CA ALA A 67 8.04 0.17 0.15
C ALA A 67 9.34 0.97 0.06
N LEU A 68 10.44 0.28 -0.26
CA LEU A 68 11.74 0.92 -0.45
C LEU A 68 11.70 1.88 -1.64
N GLY A 69 12.33 3.06 -1.48
CA GLY A 69 12.37 4.08 -2.53
C GLY A 69 11.06 4.86 -2.71
N MET A 70 10.05 4.62 -1.88
CA MET A 70 8.80 5.38 -1.85
C MET A 70 8.75 6.25 -0.59
N ASP A 71 8.80 7.58 -0.76
CA ASP A 71 8.59 8.57 0.30
C ASP A 71 7.08 8.79 0.48
N ILE A 72 6.48 7.93 1.30
CA ILE A 72 5.05 7.98 1.61
C ILE A 72 4.84 8.91 2.79
N ARG A 73 4.05 9.96 2.60
CA ARG A 73 3.71 10.91 3.66
C ARG A 73 2.21 11.01 3.82
N ILE A 74 1.79 11.36 5.04
CA ILE A 74 0.42 11.75 5.33
C ILE A 74 0.40 13.26 5.55
N LEU A 75 -0.40 13.99 4.79
CA LEU A 75 -0.59 15.42 4.91
C LEU A 75 -1.88 15.74 5.67
N ASP A 76 -1.84 16.73 6.56
CA ASP A 76 -3.04 17.29 7.17
C ASP A 76 -3.82 18.19 6.19
N GLU A 77 -4.97 18.73 6.62
CA GLU A 77 -5.81 19.63 5.81
C GLU A 77 -5.10 20.93 5.38
N LYS A 78 -3.97 21.27 5.99
CA LYS A 78 -3.13 22.42 5.63
C LYS A 78 -1.94 22.00 4.75
N GLY A 79 -1.87 20.74 4.35
CA GLY A 79 -0.80 20.16 3.56
C GLY A 79 0.50 19.93 4.34
N ASN A 80 0.50 19.91 5.67
CA ASN A 80 1.71 19.66 6.46
C ASN A 80 1.87 18.16 6.75
N PRO A 81 3.09 17.61 6.69
CA PRO A 81 3.32 16.22 7.02
C PRO A 81 2.99 15.94 8.50
N THR A 82 2.28 14.85 8.76
CA THR A 82 1.83 14.44 10.09
C THR A 82 2.02 12.94 10.32
N ILE A 83 2.14 12.54 11.58
CA ILE A 83 2.24 11.15 12.04
C ILE A 83 1.13 10.87 13.04
N GLY A 84 0.54 9.67 12.99
CA GLY A 84 -0.49 9.23 13.94
C GLY A 84 -1.84 9.95 13.79
N LYS A 85 -2.03 10.70 12.70
CA LYS A 85 -3.28 11.38 12.37
C LYS A 85 -3.76 10.94 11.00
N ARG A 86 -5.07 10.93 10.81
CA ARG A 86 -5.68 10.77 9.50
C ARG A 86 -5.32 11.98 8.63
N GLY A 87 -5.06 11.73 7.36
CA GLY A 87 -4.78 12.75 6.37
C GLY A 87 -4.77 12.17 4.97
N GLU A 88 -4.25 12.95 4.03
CA GLU A 88 -4.07 12.58 2.64
C GLU A 88 -2.72 11.86 2.44
N LEU A 89 -2.73 10.72 1.75
CA LEU A 89 -1.50 10.01 1.40
C LEU A 89 -0.90 10.61 0.14
N VAL A 90 0.38 11.00 0.19
CA VAL A 90 1.14 11.48 -0.97
C VAL A 90 2.44 10.68 -1.15
N LEU A 91 2.89 10.62 -2.40
CA LEU A 91 4.20 10.07 -2.78
C LEU A 91 5.13 11.24 -3.11
N ALA A 92 5.97 11.61 -2.15
CA ALA A 92 6.72 12.86 -2.12
C ALA A 92 8.03 12.85 -2.94
N ASN A 93 8.29 11.77 -3.68
CA ASN A 93 9.46 11.62 -4.54
C ASN A 93 9.10 10.94 -5.86
N PRO A 94 9.86 11.17 -6.95
CA PRO A 94 9.77 10.36 -8.14
C PRO A 94 10.12 8.90 -7.84
N TYR A 95 9.39 7.97 -8.44
CA TYR A 95 9.61 6.53 -8.33
C TYR A 95 9.58 5.86 -9.71
N PRO A 96 10.20 4.68 -9.89
CA PRO A 96 10.40 4.08 -11.21
C PRO A 96 9.12 3.79 -12.01
N SER A 97 8.01 3.53 -11.33
CA SER A 97 6.72 3.21 -11.95
C SER A 97 5.77 4.40 -12.04
N LEU A 98 6.24 5.64 -11.81
CA LEU A 98 5.41 6.84 -11.99
C LEU A 98 4.90 6.90 -13.44
N PRO A 99 3.58 7.09 -13.67
CA PRO A 99 3.05 7.16 -15.02
C PRO A 99 3.69 8.27 -15.83
N VAL A 100 4.13 7.95 -17.05
CA VAL A 100 4.78 8.91 -17.95
C VAL A 100 3.78 9.82 -18.67
N ALA A 101 2.57 9.31 -18.90
CA ALA A 101 1.44 9.99 -19.55
C ALA A 101 0.15 9.19 -19.31
N ILE A 102 -1.00 9.84 -19.45
CA ILE A 102 -2.31 9.17 -19.59
C ILE A 102 -2.54 8.80 -21.07
N LEU A 103 -3.44 7.87 -21.37
CA LEU A 103 -3.81 7.56 -22.76
C LEU A 103 -4.31 8.84 -23.47
N ASN A 104 -3.77 9.11 -24.66
CA ASN A 104 -4.03 10.33 -25.45
C ASN A 104 -3.66 11.63 -24.70
N ASP A 105 -2.46 11.67 -24.12
CA ASP A 105 -1.91 12.79 -23.34
C ASP A 105 -0.52 13.17 -23.87
N GLU A 106 -0.44 13.58 -25.14
CA GLU A 106 0.83 13.88 -25.82
C GLU A 106 1.62 15.00 -25.11
N ASP A 107 0.91 16.03 -24.62
CA ASP A 107 1.50 17.17 -23.90
C ASP A 107 1.72 16.90 -22.40
N LYS A 108 1.28 15.73 -21.89
CA LYS A 108 1.41 15.30 -20.48
C LYS A 108 0.66 16.19 -19.48
N GLU A 109 -0.28 17.01 -19.94
CA GLU A 109 -1.06 17.88 -19.07
C GLU A 109 -2.02 17.08 -18.20
N LYS A 110 -2.61 15.97 -18.71
CA LYS A 110 -3.53 15.16 -17.90
C LYS A 110 -2.81 14.46 -16.75
N VAL A 111 -1.65 13.85 -17.00
CA VAL A 111 -0.88 13.20 -15.94
C VAL A 111 -0.38 14.23 -14.90
N ARG A 112 -0.03 15.44 -15.34
CA ARG A 112 0.38 16.54 -14.46
C ARG A 112 -0.77 17.01 -13.58
N GLU A 113 -1.92 17.30 -14.16
CA GLU A 113 -3.13 17.74 -13.43
C GLU A 113 -3.65 16.68 -12.45
N MET A 114 -3.59 15.40 -12.82
CA MET A 114 -4.10 14.33 -11.95
C MET A 114 -3.23 14.05 -10.73
N TYR A 115 -1.91 14.24 -10.81
CA TYR A 115 -1.00 13.72 -9.77
C TYR A 115 0.04 14.72 -9.25
N LEU A 116 0.28 15.84 -9.91
CA LEU A 116 1.44 16.71 -9.63
C LEU A 116 1.09 18.17 -9.30
N THR A 117 -0.19 18.55 -9.29
CA THR A 117 -0.63 19.95 -9.08
C THR A 117 -1.10 20.28 -7.67
N ASP A 118 -1.67 19.32 -6.95
CA ASP A 118 -2.37 19.60 -5.68
C ASP A 118 -1.41 20.01 -4.55
N HIS A 119 -0.22 19.40 -4.51
CA HIS A 119 0.80 19.68 -3.50
C HIS A 119 2.18 19.97 -4.13
N PRO A 120 2.38 21.14 -4.76
CA PRO A 120 3.63 21.45 -5.45
C PRO A 120 4.84 21.42 -4.50
N GLY A 121 5.82 20.56 -4.82
CA GLY A 121 7.08 20.44 -4.07
C GLY A 121 6.99 19.69 -2.75
N LYS A 122 5.91 18.94 -2.49
CA LYS A 122 5.71 18.18 -1.26
C LYS A 122 5.77 16.67 -1.45
#